data_AF-A0A1G8VZ38-F1
#
_entry.id   AF-A0A1G8VZ38-F1
#
_cell.length_a   1.000
_cell.length_b   1.000
_cell.length_c   1.000
_cell.angle_alpha   90.00
_cell.angle_beta   90.00
_cell.angle_gamma   90.00
#
_symmetry.space_group_name_H-M   'P 1'
#
loop_
_entity.id
_entity.type
_entity.pdbx_description
1 polymer ?
#
loop_
_entity_poly.entity_id
_entity_poly.type
_entity_poly.pdbx_seq_one_letter_code
_entity_poly.pdbx_strand_id
1 'polypeptide(L)'
;MALTVTAEELDALAKHIADVNEQTQGTLRQVGSTVDTLAGTWKGNAATAFGNLMTRFHEDATKVQEALMAIAEQISSSADVYARNEEEQQQSMTGITGRLSG
;
A
#
# COMPACT_ATOMS: atom_id res chain seq x y z
N MET A 1 -11.25 -9.75 22.68
CA MET A 1 -11.46 -8.79 21.58
C MET A 1 -10.10 -8.54 20.95
N ALA A 2 -9.58 -9.54 20.22
CA ALA A 2 -8.36 -9.37 19.45
C ALA A 2 -8.74 -8.55 18.22
N LEU A 3 -7.96 -7.51 17.95
CA LEU A 3 -8.18 -6.47 16.97
C LEU A 3 -8.12 -7.08 15.55
N THR A 4 -9.21 -7.71 15.11
CA THR A 4 -9.37 -8.17 13.74
C THR A 4 -9.59 -6.92 12.88
N VAL A 5 -8.52 -6.40 12.31
CA VAL A 5 -8.69 -5.58 11.11
C VAL A 5 -9.34 -6.50 10.09
N THR A 6 -10.61 -6.26 9.80
CA THR A 6 -11.42 -7.13 8.94
C THR A 6 -10.93 -7.04 7.49
N ALA A 7 -11.15 -8.08 6.68
CA ALA A 7 -10.78 -8.05 5.26
C ALA A 7 -11.35 -6.82 4.53
N GLU A 8 -12.53 -6.35 4.95
CA GLU A 8 -13.14 -5.10 4.47
C GLU A 8 -12.38 -3.84 4.91
N GLU A 9 -11.92 -3.74 6.15
CA GLU A 9 -11.12 -2.61 6.61
C GLU A 9 -9.76 -2.57 5.90
N LEU A 10 -9.18 -3.73 5.61
CA LEU A 10 -7.92 -3.86 4.87
C LEU A 10 -8.08 -3.45 3.41
N ASP A 11 -9.17 -3.87 2.76
CA ASP A 11 -9.50 -3.45 1.39
C ASP A 11 -9.84 -1.94 1.31
N ALA A 12 -10.58 -1.42 2.29
CA ALA A 12 -10.86 0.02 2.39
C ALA A 12 -9.58 0.84 2.60
N LEU A 13 -8.67 0.35 3.45
CA LEU A 13 -7.37 0.98 3.66
C LEU A 13 -6.55 0.94 2.36
N ALA A 14 -6.48 -0.20 1.65
CA ALA A 14 -5.78 -0.33 0.38
C ALA A 14 -6.31 0.61 -0.72
N LYS A 15 -7.63 0.81 -0.78
CA LYS A 15 -8.26 1.80 -1.67
C LYS A 15 -7.90 3.22 -1.30
N HIS A 16 -8.00 3.57 -0.01
CA HIS A 16 -7.63 4.90 0.48
C HIS A 16 -6.17 5.25 0.17
N ILE A 17 -5.32 4.26 0.37
CA ILE A 17 -3.90 4.26 0.04
C ILE A 17 -3.66 4.56 -1.46
N ALA A 18 -4.40 3.87 -2.36
CA ALA A 18 -4.29 4.08 -3.80
C ALA A 18 -4.75 5.49 -4.21
N ASP A 19 -5.85 5.98 -3.61
CA ASP A 19 -6.36 7.33 -3.84
C ASP A 19 -5.35 8.40 -3.43
N VAL A 20 -4.70 8.24 -2.27
CA VAL A 20 -3.65 9.17 -1.79
C VAL A 20 -2.45 9.15 -2.74
N ASN A 21 -2.07 7.99 -3.29
CA ASN A 21 -1.01 7.90 -4.29
C ASN A 21 -1.38 8.65 -5.57
N GLU A 22 -2.59 8.46 -6.12
CA GLU A 22 -3.05 9.19 -7.30
C GLU A 22 -3.09 10.71 -7.08
N GLN A 23 -3.60 11.17 -5.93
CA GLN A 23 -3.61 12.59 -5.58
C GLN A 23 -2.20 13.17 -5.46
N THR A 24 -1.27 12.40 -4.89
CA THR A 24 0.14 12.76 -4.77
C THR A 24 0.78 12.91 -6.15
N GLN A 25 0.55 11.96 -7.06
CA GLN A 25 1.03 12.04 -8.44
C GLN A 25 0.38 13.17 -9.25
N GLY A 26 -0.89 13.48 -8.99
CA GLY A 26 -1.58 14.63 -9.58
C GLY A 26 -0.94 15.94 -9.13
N THR A 27 -0.69 16.09 -7.84
CA THR A 27 -0.01 17.24 -7.25
C THR A 27 1.41 17.39 -7.82
N LEU A 28 2.14 16.28 -7.99
CA LEU A 28 3.46 16.28 -8.63
C LEU A 28 3.45 16.83 -10.05
N ARG A 29 2.51 16.35 -10.87
CA ARG A 29 2.33 16.85 -12.25
C ARG A 29 2.00 18.34 -12.27
N GLN A 30 1.14 18.78 -11.34
CA GLN A 30 0.79 20.19 -11.18
C GLN A 30 2.04 21.04 -10.85
N VAL A 31 2.85 20.58 -9.89
CA VAL A 31 4.06 21.27 -9.48
C VAL A 31 5.08 21.29 -10.62
N GLY A 32 5.32 20.16 -11.29
CA GLY A 32 6.20 20.08 -12.46
C GLY A 32 5.78 21.03 -13.58
N SER A 33 4.50 21.06 -13.94
CA SER A 33 3.97 21.97 -14.96
C SER A 33 4.10 23.44 -14.57
N THR A 34 3.86 23.77 -13.30
CA THR A 34 4.04 25.12 -12.77
C THR A 34 5.52 25.53 -12.84
N VAL A 35 6.41 24.59 -12.57
CA VAL A 35 7.86 24.81 -12.60
C VAL A 35 8.37 24.97 -14.02
N ASP A 36 7.95 24.15 -14.98
CA ASP A 36 8.32 24.32 -16.39
C ASP A 36 7.88 25.69 -16.92
N THR A 37 6.71 26.17 -16.48
CA THR A 37 6.21 27.51 -16.80
C THR A 37 7.10 28.61 -16.19
N LEU A 38 7.58 28.41 -14.95
CA LEU A 38 8.41 29.38 -14.22
C LEU A 38 9.92 29.23 -14.50
N ALA A 39 10.38 28.12 -15.07
CA ALA A 39 11.79 27.84 -15.36
C ALA A 39 12.35 28.79 -16.42
N GLY A 40 11.50 29.30 -17.31
CA GLY A 40 11.85 30.42 -18.19
C GLY A 40 12.17 31.72 -17.43
N THR A 41 11.69 31.86 -16.19
CA THR A 41 11.82 33.04 -15.33
C THR A 41 12.85 32.85 -14.20
N TRP A 42 12.99 31.64 -13.66
CA TRP A 42 13.86 31.32 -12.52
C TRP A 42 15.21 30.77 -13.00
N LYS A 43 16.19 31.65 -13.25
CA LYS A 43 17.59 31.25 -13.49
C LYS A 43 18.39 31.16 -12.18
N GLY A 44 19.22 30.12 -12.05
CA GLY A 44 20.21 29.99 -10.98
C GLY A 44 19.77 29.16 -9.77
N ASN A 45 20.19 29.56 -8.56
CA ASN A 45 20.09 28.77 -7.32
C ASN A 45 18.67 28.28 -6.96
N ALA A 46 17.63 29.00 -7.38
CA ALA A 46 16.24 28.60 -7.16
C ALA A 46 15.86 27.31 -7.92
N ALA A 47 16.38 27.12 -9.14
CA ALA A 47 16.15 25.90 -9.92
C ALA A 47 16.80 24.67 -9.26
N THR A 48 17.99 24.81 -8.69
CA THR A 48 18.70 23.72 -8.00
C THR A 48 17.99 23.30 -6.71
N ALA A 49 17.58 24.26 -5.88
CA ALA A 49 16.83 23.96 -4.66
C ALA A 49 15.50 23.25 -4.97
N PHE A 50 14.87 23.65 -6.08
CA PHE A 50 13.62 23.04 -6.53
C PHE A 50 13.82 21.62 -7.09
N GLY A 51 14.88 21.40 -7.89
CA GLY A 51 15.24 20.06 -8.36
C GLY A 51 15.49 19.09 -7.20
N ASN A 52 16.18 19.56 -6.16
CA ASN A 52 16.41 18.76 -4.95
C ASN A 52 15.11 18.44 -4.19
N LEU A 53 14.17 19.40 -4.11
CA LEU A 53 12.86 19.17 -3.51
C LEU A 53 12.07 18.12 -4.31
N MET A 54 12.07 18.23 -5.63
CA MET A 54 11.37 17.30 -6.52
C MET A 54 11.94 15.88 -6.44
N THR A 55 13.26 15.73 -6.34
CA THR A 55 13.90 14.42 -6.13
C THR A 55 13.49 13.80 -4.80
N ARG A 56 13.57 14.55 -3.70
CA ARG A 56 13.17 14.07 -2.37
C ARG A 56 11.70 13.69 -2.34
N PHE A 57 10.86 14.48 -2.98
CA PHE A 57 9.44 14.19 -3.07
C PHE A 57 9.17 12.87 -3.81
N HIS A 58 9.85 12.62 -4.95
CA HIS A 58 9.72 11.34 -5.67
C HIS A 58 10.19 10.14 -4.83
N GLU A 59 11.28 10.30 -4.08
CA GLU A 59 11.75 9.26 -3.15
C GLU A 59 10.70 8.96 -2.07
N ASP A 60 10.11 9.99 -1.47
CA ASP A 60 9.11 9.82 -0.44
C ASP A 60 7.81 9.20 -0.99
N ALA A 61 7.39 9.58 -2.20
CA ALA A 61 6.26 8.95 -2.89
C ALA A 61 6.51 7.46 -3.18
N THR A 62 7.73 7.11 -3.60
CA THR A 62 8.12 5.72 -3.84
C THR A 62 8.10 4.90 -2.55
N LYS A 63 8.66 5.43 -1.46
CA LYS A 63 8.64 4.77 -0.15
C LYS A 63 7.24 4.52 0.36
N VAL A 64 6.35 5.50 0.15
CA VAL A 64 4.93 5.32 0.45
C VAL A 64 4.42 4.15 -0.38
N GLN A 65 4.52 4.18 -1.72
CA GLN A 65 4.08 3.06 -2.57
C GLN A 65 4.62 1.69 -2.14
N GLU A 66 5.91 1.58 -1.80
CA GLU A 66 6.52 0.33 -1.33
C GLU A 66 5.92 -0.15 -0.01
N ALA A 67 5.73 0.74 0.96
CA ALA A 67 5.11 0.40 2.24
C ALA A 67 3.66 -0.10 2.04
N LEU A 68 2.95 0.47 1.08
CA LEU A 68 1.58 0.11 0.74
C LEU A 68 1.50 -1.29 0.11
N MET A 69 2.41 -1.60 -0.83
CA MET A 69 2.50 -2.95 -1.40
C MET A 69 2.89 -3.98 -0.34
N ALA A 70 3.82 -3.65 0.55
CA ALA A 70 4.22 -4.54 1.64
C ALA A 70 3.04 -4.82 2.59
N ILE A 71 2.22 -3.82 2.89
CA ILE A 71 0.98 -4.00 3.68
C ILE A 71 0.00 -4.92 2.93
N ALA A 72 -0.23 -4.70 1.63
CA ALA A 72 -1.11 -5.55 0.83
C ALA A 72 -0.64 -7.02 0.79
N GLU A 73 0.66 -7.25 0.65
CA GLU A 73 1.26 -8.58 0.67
C GLU A 73 1.14 -9.24 2.04
N GLN A 74 1.35 -8.48 3.12
CA GLN A 74 1.18 -8.95 4.49
C GLN A 74 -0.28 -9.35 4.78
N ILE A 75 -1.24 -8.59 4.26
CA ILE A 75 -2.68 -8.87 4.36
C ILE A 75 -3.03 -10.15 3.62
N SER A 76 -2.61 -10.28 2.36
CA SER A 76 -2.85 -11.47 1.54
C SER A 76 -2.23 -12.72 2.18
N SER A 77 -1.00 -12.61 2.67
CA SER A 77 -0.32 -13.68 3.40
C SER A 77 -1.07 -14.08 4.66
N SER A 78 -1.58 -13.10 5.42
CA SER A 78 -2.36 -13.38 6.64
C SER A 78 -3.68 -14.08 6.30
N ALA A 79 -4.38 -13.65 5.25
CA ALA A 79 -5.62 -14.28 4.78
C ALA A 79 -5.39 -15.73 4.34
N ASP A 80 -4.31 -16.01 3.58
CA ASP A 80 -3.92 -17.35 3.16
C ASP A 80 -3.61 -18.26 4.36
N VAL A 81 -2.89 -17.74 5.36
CA VAL A 81 -2.57 -18.49 6.59
C VAL A 81 -3.85 -18.83 7.36
N TYR A 82 -4.80 -17.89 7.46
CA TYR A 82 -6.09 -18.16 8.10
C TYR A 82 -6.88 -19.23 7.34
N ALA A 83 -6.97 -19.14 6.01
CA ALA A 83 -7.67 -20.13 5.18
C ALA A 83 -7.07 -21.53 5.31
N ARG A 84 -5.73 -21.64 5.29
CA ARG A 84 -5.03 -22.93 5.50
C ARG A 84 -5.27 -23.51 6.88
N ASN A 85 -5.24 -22.69 7.93
CA ASN A 85 -5.52 -23.14 9.29
C ASN A 85 -6.96 -23.66 9.43
N GLU A 86 -7.94 -23.04 8.76
CA GLU A 86 -9.31 -23.52 8.73
C GLU A 86 -9.43 -24.87 7.99
N GLU A 87 -8.79 -25.01 6.83
CA GLU A 87 -8.78 -26.28 6.08
C GLU A 87 -8.13 -27.42 6.87
N GLU A 88 -6.98 -27.17 7.52
CA GLU A 88 -6.31 -28.15 8.38
C GLU A 88 -7.18 -28.54 9.58
N GLN A 89 -7.86 -27.58 10.22
CA GLN A 89 -8.79 -27.87 11.31
C GLN A 89 -9.98 -28.72 10.83
N GLN A 90 -10.58 -28.39 9.69
CA GLN A 90 -11.68 -29.18 9.12
C GLN A 90 -11.25 -30.60 8.76
N GLN A 91 -10.06 -30.78 8.18
CA GLN A 91 -9.52 -32.09 7.86
C GLN A 91 -9.23 -32.91 9.13
N SER A 92 -8.64 -32.29 10.15
CA SER A 92 -8.38 -32.95 11.43
C SER A 92 -9.68 -33.38 12.12
N MET A 93 -10.71 -32.52 12.09
CA MET A 93 -12.03 -32.80 12.66
C MET A 93 -12.68 -33.98 11.91
N THR A 94 -12.66 -33.96 10.59
CA THR A 94 -13.21 -35.03 9.74
C THR A 94 -12.50 -36.37 10.00
N GLY A 95 -11.17 -36.34 10.17
CA GLY A 95 -10.38 -37.52 10.53
C GLY A 95 -10.70 -38.06 11.93
N ILE A 96 -10.96 -37.18 12.91
CA ILE A 96 -11.38 -37.58 14.26
C ILE A 96 -12.80 -38.15 14.23
N THR A 97 -13.74 -37.47 13.58
CA THR A 97 -15.13 -37.94 13.47
C THR A 97 -15.21 -39.28 12.75
N GLY A 98 -14.43 -39.48 11.69
CA GLY A 98 -14.35 -40.76 10.97
C GLY A 98 -13.76 -41.91 11.81
N ARG A 99 -12.91 -41.62 12.79
CA ARG A 99 -12.36 -42.62 13.74
C ARG A 99 -13.23 -42.89 14.95
N LEU A 100 -14.16 -41.98 15.26
CA LEU A 100 -15.13 -42.14 16.35
C LEU A 100 -16.45 -42.78 15.88
N SER A 101 -16.71 -42.77 14.58
CA SER A 101 -17.94 -43.31 13.96
C SER A 101 -17.75 -44.63 13.21
N GLY A 102 -16.51 -45.12 13.09
CA GLY A 102 -16.17 -46.48 12.65
C GLY A 102 -15.65 -47.31 13.80
#